data_AF-A0A8S1R2S7-F1
#
_entry.id   AF-A0A8S1R2S7-F1
#
_cell.length_a   1.000
_cell.length_b   1.000
_cell.length_c   1.000
_cell.angle_alpha   90.00
_cell.angle_beta   90.00
_cell.angle_gamma   90.00
#
_symmetry.space_group_name_H-M   'P 1'
#
loop_
_entity.id
_entity.type
_entity.pdbx_description
1 polymer ?
#
loop_
_entity_poly.entity_id
_entity_poly.type
_entity_poly.pdbx_seq_one_letter_code
_entity_poly.pdbx_strand_id
1 'polypeptide(L)'
;MSYLIKQIKKIDFFGAPLVQQIDQEQSIYKSILGGIITLLICSASLFYATWVIYLWNTNQFSPKISSSVFVSNFELLDINYDLIKICYYKYEQNLIDPFEAKVLLALIMYTENYTFTETKVLNLSNDTTYYGNKYINPQMKLGFTNINGVLITTSEMYIQIIKCKPELLQEGEQCASEEISNQFFSQAQNIIIMQIKYKQLNSKDGSIESSVQEFFVQVEKPNCYTLNTFLQSSYYEVKDSILFGSPKYFEYVNGALIQPQTNTAEFCNQAYGDETFASLYVVMKGNQMKTIIEYPNAGDLLANIGSIVSVLFMVRHIIVFFNSYFLNEKIINDMISYYYPQFSKITIQKNWKKEIIKVNLQKEQLDLNEYKRFYDDVRTKIEEKLTYVNMLYEMSRIYVLIRSHRSLDEIRKCHSLGVKLGHLRQTTVAMDPFSKCAISSKENEDQILNDEDIGILSLQERKKQFKINNIVDEEPEILDFYDINRIKL
;
A
#
# COMPACT_ATOMS: atom_id res chain seq x y z
N MET A 1 -1.75 25.83 35.17
CA MET A 1 -2.74 24.81 34.77
C MET A 1 -3.76 25.32 33.73
N SER A 2 -4.40 26.48 33.94
CA SER A 2 -5.41 27.06 33.03
C SER A 2 -4.95 27.25 31.57
N TYR A 3 -3.70 27.70 31.35
CA TYR A 3 -3.14 27.89 29.99
C TYR A 3 -3.03 26.58 29.21
N LEU A 4 -2.54 25.52 29.87
CA LEU A 4 -2.31 24.21 29.26
C LEU A 4 -3.64 23.55 28.85
N ILE A 5 -4.68 23.69 29.68
CA ILE A 5 -6.05 23.25 29.38
C ILE A 5 -6.62 24.00 28.16
N LYS A 6 -6.38 25.32 28.05
CA LYS A 6 -6.82 26.09 26.88
C LYS A 6 -6.11 25.64 25.60
N GLN A 7 -4.81 25.30 25.67
CA GLN A 7 -4.07 24.83 24.51
C GLN A 7 -4.53 23.44 24.03
N ILE A 8 -4.75 22.49 24.96
CA ILE A 8 -5.26 21.15 24.60
C ILE A 8 -6.63 21.25 23.92
N LYS A 9 -7.52 22.12 24.42
CA LYS A 9 -8.81 22.36 23.76
C LYS A 9 -8.67 22.93 22.36
N LYS A 10 -7.67 23.77 22.07
CA LYS A 10 -7.47 24.32 20.72
C LYS A 10 -7.07 23.25 19.70
N ILE A 11 -6.30 22.25 20.14
CA ILE A 11 -5.76 21.16 19.32
C ILE A 11 -6.84 20.14 18.93
N ASP A 12 -7.99 20.09 19.62
CA ASP A 12 -9.10 19.21 19.26
C ASP A 12 -9.56 19.46 17.80
N PHE A 13 -9.26 18.51 16.92
CA PHE A 13 -9.71 18.49 15.52
C PHE A 13 -11.09 17.84 15.36
N PHE A 14 -11.61 17.20 16.41
CA PHE A 14 -12.86 16.44 16.41
C PHE A 14 -13.98 17.18 17.14
N GLY A 15 -13.91 18.51 17.15
CA GLY A 15 -14.92 19.34 17.78
C GLY A 15 -16.31 19.14 17.15
N ALA A 16 -17.36 19.27 17.96
CA ALA A 16 -18.74 19.13 17.52
C ALA A 16 -19.31 20.50 17.10
N PRO A 17 -19.93 20.62 15.92
CA PRO A 17 -20.57 21.88 15.52
C PRO A 17 -21.77 22.16 16.42
N LEU A 18 -21.89 23.40 16.89
CA LEU A 18 -23.10 23.88 17.55
C LEU A 18 -24.15 24.17 16.48
N VAL A 19 -25.23 23.39 16.46
CA VAL A 19 -26.29 23.50 15.45
C VAL A 19 -27.13 24.79 15.61
N GLN A 20 -27.15 25.36 16.81
CA GLN A 20 -27.87 26.60 17.12
C GLN A 20 -26.92 27.79 16.97
N GLN A 21 -26.80 28.32 15.75
CA GLN A 21 -25.95 29.45 15.42
C GLN A 21 -26.48 30.76 16.03
N ILE A 22 -25.96 31.16 17.19
CA ILE A 22 -26.20 32.51 17.77
C ILE A 22 -24.88 33.30 17.90
N ASP A 23 -23.71 32.65 17.89
CA ASP A 23 -22.41 33.32 18.01
C ASP A 23 -21.42 32.85 16.92
N GLN A 24 -20.76 33.79 16.22
CA GLN A 24 -19.87 33.50 15.08
C GLN A 24 -18.48 33.00 15.52
N GLU A 25 -18.05 33.28 16.74
CA GLU A 25 -16.68 32.95 17.19
C GLU A 25 -16.52 31.56 17.84
N GLN A 26 -17.62 30.88 18.20
CA GLN A 26 -17.58 29.55 18.85
C GLN A 26 -18.51 28.52 18.19
N SER A 27 -18.46 28.41 16.86
CA SER A 27 -19.29 27.45 16.10
C SER A 27 -18.96 25.97 16.37
N ILE A 28 -17.83 25.66 17.03
CA ILE A 28 -17.37 24.29 17.27
C ILE A 28 -17.01 24.11 18.75
N TYR A 29 -17.73 23.23 19.45
CA TYR A 29 -17.38 22.80 20.80
C TYR A 29 -16.16 21.88 20.76
N LYS A 30 -15.10 22.28 21.46
CA LYS A 30 -13.86 21.52 21.61
C LYS A 30 -13.67 21.07 23.06
N SER A 31 -13.33 19.80 23.25
CA SER A 31 -13.14 19.22 24.58
C SER A 31 -11.68 18.93 24.89
N ILE A 32 -11.35 18.83 26.18
CA ILE A 32 -9.99 18.45 26.64
C ILE A 32 -9.71 17.01 26.19
N LEU A 33 -10.71 16.13 26.31
CA LEU A 33 -10.62 14.73 25.94
C LEU A 33 -10.39 14.57 24.43
N GLY A 34 -11.13 15.33 23.59
CA GLY A 34 -10.91 15.37 22.14
C GLY A 34 -9.51 15.85 21.76
N GLY A 35 -9.00 16.88 22.45
CA GLY A 35 -7.62 17.35 22.29
C GLY A 35 -6.56 16.31 22.65
N ILE A 36 -6.73 15.59 23.76
CA ILE A 36 -5.81 14.50 24.16
C ILE A 36 -5.82 13.37 23.12
N ILE A 37 -7.01 12.95 22.66
CA ILE A 37 -7.12 11.87 21.68
C ILE A 37 -6.56 12.30 20.32
N THR A 38 -6.76 13.56 19.92
CA THR A 38 -6.14 14.12 18.71
C THR A 38 -4.61 13.99 18.77
N LEU A 39 -4.01 14.36 19.90
CA LEU A 39 -2.56 14.26 20.11
C LEU A 39 -2.08 12.81 20.03
N LEU A 40 -2.80 11.88 20.67
CA LEU A 40 -2.49 10.45 20.62
C LEU A 40 -2.56 9.89 19.18
N ILE A 41 -3.61 10.22 18.43
CA ILE A 41 -3.77 9.77 17.04
C ILE A 41 -2.66 10.33 16.15
N CYS A 42 -2.34 11.62 16.26
CA CYS A 42 -1.24 12.23 15.51
C CYS A 42 0.11 11.60 15.86
N SER A 43 0.38 11.37 17.15
CA SER A 43 1.61 10.72 17.60
C SER A 43 1.72 9.28 17.10
N ALA A 44 0.65 8.50 17.19
CA ALA A 44 0.62 7.12 16.70
C ALA A 44 0.80 7.06 15.17
N SER A 45 0.18 8.00 14.45
CA SER A 45 0.31 8.11 12.99
C SER A 45 1.75 8.45 12.57
N LEU A 46 2.40 9.38 13.27
CA LEU A 46 3.79 9.76 13.01
C LEU A 46 4.76 8.62 13.34
N PHE A 47 4.53 7.92 14.45
CA PHE A 47 5.32 6.74 14.82
C PHE A 47 5.18 5.64 13.76
N TYR A 48 3.95 5.36 13.31
CA TYR A 48 3.70 4.38 12.27
C TYR A 48 4.36 4.76 10.94
N ALA A 49 4.25 6.03 10.51
CA ALA A 49 4.91 6.51 9.30
C ALA A 49 6.43 6.36 9.37
N THR A 50 7.04 6.70 10.52
CA THR A 50 8.47 6.54 10.77
C THR A 50 8.88 5.06 10.71
N TRP A 51 8.07 4.18 11.29
CA TRP A 51 8.27 2.73 11.24
C TRP A 51 8.21 2.18 9.80
N VAL A 52 7.23 2.60 9.00
CA VAL A 52 7.14 2.21 7.59
C VAL A 52 8.36 2.68 6.78
N ILE A 53 8.83 3.91 7.00
CA ILE A 53 10.05 4.41 6.35
C ILE A 53 11.27 3.60 6.77
N TYR A 54 11.36 3.21 8.05
CA TYR A 54 12.43 2.35 8.54
C TYR A 54 12.42 0.95 7.89
N LEU A 55 11.25 0.32 7.78
CA LEU A 55 11.10 -0.98 7.09
C LEU A 55 11.48 -0.90 5.62
N TRP A 56 11.15 0.22 4.97
CA TRP A 56 11.54 0.49 3.59
C TRP A 56 13.04 0.64 3.42
N ASN A 57 13.67 1.45 4.26
CA ASN A 57 15.13 1.65 4.23
C ASN A 57 15.93 0.38 4.56
N THR A 58 15.32 -0.59 5.25
CA THR A 58 15.95 -1.87 5.60
C THR A 58 15.58 -3.02 4.64
N ASN A 59 14.94 -2.72 3.50
CA ASN A 59 14.51 -3.70 2.49
C ASN A 59 13.66 -4.85 3.06
N GLN A 60 12.86 -4.56 4.09
CA GLN A 60 12.00 -5.56 4.73
C GLN A 60 10.62 -5.69 4.05
N PHE A 61 10.30 -4.82 3.10
CA PHE A 61 9.13 -5.00 2.25
C PHE A 61 9.46 -5.98 1.13
N SER A 62 8.64 -7.03 1.01
CA SER A 62 8.71 -7.94 -0.13
C SER A 62 8.38 -7.18 -1.42
N PRO A 63 9.22 -7.26 -2.47
CA PRO A 63 8.86 -6.71 -3.76
C PRO A 63 7.71 -7.50 -4.38
N LYS A 64 7.04 -6.87 -5.34
CA LYS A 64 6.12 -7.54 -6.25
C LYS A 64 6.95 -8.25 -7.32
N ILE A 65 6.77 -9.57 -7.44
CA ILE A 65 7.47 -10.39 -8.42
C ILE A 65 6.45 -10.90 -9.42
N SER A 66 6.71 -10.66 -10.70
CA SER A 66 5.93 -11.26 -11.80
C SER A 66 6.87 -11.95 -12.78
N SER A 67 6.45 -13.11 -13.27
CA SER A 67 7.24 -13.92 -14.19
C SER A 67 6.42 -14.24 -15.43
N SER A 68 7.03 -14.08 -16.60
CA SER A 68 6.43 -14.42 -17.89
C SER A 68 7.48 -15.03 -18.82
N VAL A 69 7.03 -15.83 -19.79
CA VAL A 69 7.93 -16.38 -20.82
C VAL A 69 8.04 -15.38 -21.97
N PHE A 70 9.26 -15.09 -22.38
CA PHE A 70 9.58 -14.15 -23.45
C PHE A 70 10.64 -14.76 -24.39
N VAL A 71 10.59 -14.41 -25.67
CA VAL A 71 11.60 -14.83 -26.67
C VAL A 71 12.69 -13.77 -26.69
N SER A 72 13.88 -14.11 -26.22
CA SER A 72 15.00 -13.18 -26.08
C SER A 72 16.09 -13.45 -27.08
N ASN A 73 16.74 -12.40 -27.56
CA ASN A 73 17.94 -12.46 -28.40
C ASN A 73 19.23 -12.66 -27.58
N PHE A 74 19.15 -12.78 -26.26
CA PHE A 74 20.27 -13.01 -25.33
C PHE A 74 21.40 -11.97 -25.40
N GLU A 75 21.08 -10.74 -25.85
CA GLU A 75 22.08 -9.67 -26.02
C GLU A 75 22.79 -9.28 -24.72
N LEU A 76 22.12 -9.44 -23.57
CA LEU A 76 22.65 -9.06 -22.26
C LEU A 76 23.20 -10.25 -21.47
N LEU A 77 23.13 -11.47 -22.03
CA LEU A 77 23.60 -12.66 -21.37
C LEU A 77 25.12 -12.64 -21.25
N ASP A 78 25.60 -12.39 -20.04
CA ASP A 78 27.01 -12.54 -19.73
C ASP A 78 27.35 -14.01 -19.50
N ILE A 79 27.97 -14.66 -20.49
CA ILE A 79 28.52 -16.03 -20.38
C ILE A 79 30.03 -16.00 -20.07
N ASN A 80 30.62 -14.84 -19.77
CA ASN A 80 32.07 -14.71 -19.51
C ASN A 80 32.45 -15.12 -18.07
N TYR A 81 31.89 -16.21 -17.57
CA TYR A 81 32.29 -16.84 -16.33
C TYR A 81 32.30 -18.36 -16.49
N ASP A 82 32.99 -19.06 -15.59
CA ASP A 82 33.04 -20.53 -15.61
C ASP A 82 31.66 -21.15 -15.30
N LEU A 83 30.77 -21.18 -16.30
CA LEU A 83 29.43 -21.75 -16.18
C LEU A 83 29.49 -23.25 -15.94
N ILE A 84 30.34 -23.93 -16.70
CA ILE A 84 30.53 -25.38 -16.59
C ILE A 84 31.94 -25.63 -16.10
N LYS A 85 32.06 -26.47 -15.07
CA LYS A 85 33.35 -27.03 -14.61
C LYS A 85 33.25 -28.54 -14.60
N ILE A 86 34.30 -29.22 -15.01
CA ILE A 86 34.37 -30.68 -14.99
C ILE A 86 35.55 -31.11 -14.12
N CYS A 87 35.37 -32.10 -13.27
CA CYS A 87 36.45 -32.68 -12.48
C CYS A 87 36.21 -34.17 -12.22
N TYR A 88 37.24 -34.88 -11.77
CA TYR A 88 37.11 -36.25 -11.31
C TYR A 88 36.81 -36.30 -9.80
N TYR A 89 35.97 -37.23 -9.35
CA TYR A 89 35.65 -37.39 -7.93
C TYR A 89 36.73 -38.21 -7.22
N LYS A 90 37.77 -37.52 -6.73
CA LYS A 90 38.89 -38.16 -6.03
C LYS A 90 38.65 -38.24 -4.52
N TYR A 91 37.88 -39.22 -4.08
CA TYR A 91 37.57 -39.38 -2.64
C TYR A 91 38.72 -39.97 -1.80
N GLU A 92 39.66 -40.68 -2.45
CA GLU A 92 40.88 -41.21 -1.83
C GLU A 92 42.13 -40.74 -2.59
N GLN A 93 43.23 -40.48 -1.87
CA GLN A 93 44.47 -39.96 -2.47
C GLN A 93 45.12 -40.93 -3.48
N ASN A 94 44.91 -42.23 -3.30
CA ASN A 94 45.51 -43.29 -4.13
C ASN A 94 44.78 -43.51 -5.47
N LEU A 95 43.65 -42.84 -5.71
CA LEU A 95 42.93 -42.97 -6.98
C LEU A 95 43.66 -42.24 -8.10
N ILE A 96 43.56 -42.80 -9.30
CA ILE A 96 44.17 -42.25 -10.50
C ILE A 96 43.20 -41.21 -11.04
N ASP A 97 43.58 -39.93 -11.02
CA ASP A 97 42.81 -38.91 -11.73
C ASP A 97 43.03 -39.11 -13.23
N PRO A 98 41.99 -39.43 -14.01
CA PRO A 98 42.14 -39.78 -15.41
C PRO A 98 42.58 -38.60 -16.28
N PHE A 99 42.34 -37.36 -15.84
CA PHE A 99 42.73 -36.16 -16.59
C PHE A 99 44.16 -35.75 -16.28
N GLU A 100 44.59 -35.82 -15.02
CA GLU A 100 45.99 -35.54 -14.65
C GLU A 100 46.94 -36.61 -15.17
N ALA A 101 46.55 -37.88 -15.07
CA ALA A 101 47.33 -39.01 -15.60
C ALA A 101 47.24 -39.14 -17.13
N LYS A 102 46.39 -38.36 -17.81
CA LYS A 102 46.14 -38.42 -19.25
C LYS A 102 45.69 -39.81 -19.73
N VAL A 103 44.84 -40.45 -18.93
CA VAL A 103 44.08 -41.64 -19.35
C VAL A 103 42.90 -41.20 -20.23
N LEU A 104 42.22 -40.12 -19.82
CA LEU A 104 41.12 -39.50 -20.54
C LEU A 104 41.47 -38.07 -20.93
N LEU A 105 40.91 -37.62 -22.07
CA LEU A 105 40.97 -36.24 -22.52
C LEU A 105 39.56 -35.67 -22.59
N ALA A 106 39.40 -34.41 -22.19
CA ALA A 106 38.19 -33.65 -22.43
C ALA A 106 38.37 -32.81 -23.69
N LEU A 107 37.54 -33.03 -24.69
CA LEU A 107 37.51 -32.28 -25.94
C LEU A 107 36.30 -31.37 -25.96
N ILE A 108 36.44 -30.19 -26.57
CA ILE A 108 35.34 -29.29 -26.89
C ILE A 108 35.22 -29.12 -28.40
N MET A 109 33.99 -29.15 -28.89
CA MET A 109 33.64 -28.84 -30.27
C MET A 109 32.32 -28.09 -30.28
N TYR A 110 32.11 -27.27 -31.32
CA TYR A 110 30.86 -26.55 -31.50
C TYR A 110 30.20 -26.97 -32.80
N THR A 111 28.88 -26.85 -32.88
CA THR A 111 28.21 -26.71 -34.16
C THR A 111 28.13 -25.23 -34.49
N GLU A 112 28.46 -24.85 -35.71
CA GLU A 112 28.17 -23.52 -36.25
C GLU A 112 27.42 -23.74 -37.56
N ASN A 113 26.17 -23.26 -37.65
CA ASN A 113 25.30 -23.47 -38.81
C ASN A 113 25.18 -24.95 -39.23
N TYR A 114 25.00 -25.85 -38.26
CA TYR A 114 24.87 -27.31 -38.46
C TYR A 114 26.15 -28.01 -38.98
N THR A 115 27.30 -27.34 -38.93
CA THR A 115 28.61 -27.94 -39.23
C THR A 115 29.49 -27.96 -37.99
N PHE A 116 30.23 -29.05 -37.78
CA PHE A 116 31.12 -29.17 -36.62
C PHE A 116 32.42 -28.38 -36.82
N THR A 117 32.81 -27.62 -35.81
CA THR A 117 34.12 -26.96 -35.76
C THR A 117 35.22 -27.98 -35.40
N GLU A 118 36.48 -27.59 -35.61
CA GLU A 118 37.63 -28.37 -35.14
C GLU A 118 37.56 -28.63 -33.63
N THR A 119 37.89 -29.86 -33.24
CA THR A 119 37.97 -30.29 -31.84
C THR A 119 39.17 -29.65 -31.16
N LYS A 120 38.99 -29.19 -29.92
CA LYS A 120 40.07 -28.62 -29.10
C LYS A 120 40.18 -29.36 -27.79
N VAL A 121 41.39 -29.72 -27.38
CA VAL A 121 41.63 -30.29 -26.06
C VAL A 121 41.45 -29.21 -24.99
N LEU A 122 40.65 -29.51 -23.97
CA LEU A 122 40.49 -28.64 -22.81
C LEU A 122 41.62 -28.91 -21.81
N ASN A 123 42.34 -27.85 -21.44
CA ASN A 123 43.40 -27.93 -20.45
C ASN A 123 42.84 -27.92 -19.02
N LEU A 124 43.59 -28.52 -18.11
CA LEU A 124 43.35 -28.38 -16.68
C LEU A 124 43.57 -26.93 -16.25
N SER A 125 42.62 -26.40 -15.49
CA SER A 125 42.69 -25.08 -14.86
C SER A 125 43.68 -25.07 -13.69
N ASN A 126 44.02 -23.86 -13.23
CA ASN A 126 44.79 -23.67 -11.99
C ASN A 126 43.92 -23.78 -10.73
N ASP A 127 42.59 -23.81 -10.87
CA ASP A 127 41.66 -23.94 -9.76
C ASP A 127 41.61 -25.39 -9.28
N THR A 128 41.77 -25.58 -7.97
CA THR A 128 41.66 -26.89 -7.33
C THR A 128 40.26 -27.10 -6.76
N THR A 129 39.72 -28.31 -6.92
CA THR A 129 38.48 -28.73 -6.29
C THR A 129 38.68 -28.98 -4.78
N TYR A 130 37.58 -29.17 -4.06
CA TYR A 130 37.61 -29.63 -2.66
C TYR A 130 38.33 -30.97 -2.48
N TYR A 131 38.37 -31.80 -3.52
CA TYR A 131 39.02 -33.11 -3.54
C TYR A 131 40.51 -33.05 -3.90
N GLY A 132 41.05 -31.84 -4.13
CA GLY A 132 42.47 -31.60 -4.38
C GLY A 132 42.93 -31.82 -5.83
N ASN A 133 42.04 -32.19 -6.74
CA ASN A 133 42.32 -32.26 -8.18
C ASN A 133 41.97 -30.95 -8.90
N LYS A 134 42.31 -30.84 -10.19
CA LYS A 134 42.08 -29.63 -10.98
C LYS A 134 40.76 -29.67 -11.75
N TYR A 135 40.13 -28.51 -11.92
CA TYR A 135 38.97 -28.38 -12.81
C TYR A 135 39.36 -28.28 -14.28
N ILE A 136 38.45 -28.68 -15.16
CA ILE A 136 38.45 -28.38 -16.59
C ILE A 136 37.34 -27.35 -16.82
N ASN A 137 37.70 -26.17 -17.34
CA ASN A 137 36.78 -25.04 -17.53
C ASN A 137 36.55 -24.79 -19.03
N PRO A 138 35.55 -25.43 -19.66
CA PRO A 138 35.17 -25.12 -21.04
C PRO A 138 34.69 -23.66 -21.16
N GLN A 139 35.28 -22.92 -22.10
CA GLN A 139 34.79 -21.59 -22.46
C GLN A 139 33.53 -21.74 -23.30
N MET A 140 32.42 -21.17 -22.88
CA MET A 140 31.16 -21.31 -23.62
C MET A 140 31.05 -20.30 -24.74
N LYS A 141 30.65 -20.80 -25.92
CA LYS A 141 30.30 -19.99 -27.09
C LYS A 141 29.00 -20.56 -27.64
N LEU A 142 27.89 -19.92 -27.31
CA LEU A 142 26.57 -20.26 -27.86
C LEU A 142 26.08 -19.09 -28.71
N GLY A 143 25.35 -19.40 -29.77
CA GLY A 143 24.93 -18.43 -30.78
C GLY A 143 23.47 -18.60 -31.14
N PHE A 144 22.81 -17.47 -31.42
CA PHE A 144 21.42 -17.42 -31.88
C PHE A 144 21.33 -16.56 -33.13
N THR A 145 20.48 -16.97 -34.06
CA THR A 145 20.11 -16.11 -35.18
C THR A 145 18.60 -16.10 -35.35
N ASN A 146 18.09 -14.98 -35.82
CA ASN A 146 16.70 -14.84 -36.18
C ASN A 146 16.54 -15.17 -37.67
N ILE A 147 15.85 -16.28 -37.96
CA ILE A 147 15.54 -16.72 -39.32
C ILE A 147 14.02 -16.65 -39.48
N ASN A 148 13.52 -15.77 -40.36
CA ASN A 148 12.09 -15.59 -40.65
C ASN A 148 11.21 -15.30 -39.42
N GLY A 149 11.72 -14.56 -38.44
CA GLY A 149 10.98 -14.23 -37.21
C GLY A 149 11.01 -15.33 -36.15
N VAL A 150 11.72 -16.44 -36.40
CA VAL A 150 11.96 -17.51 -35.44
C VAL A 150 13.41 -17.44 -34.99
N LEU A 151 13.62 -17.33 -33.68
CA LEU A 151 14.95 -17.41 -33.11
C LEU A 151 15.39 -18.87 -33.02
N ILE A 152 16.49 -19.19 -33.69
CA ILE A 152 17.05 -20.55 -33.75
C ILE A 152 18.46 -20.51 -33.16
N THR A 153 18.77 -21.52 -32.36
CA THR A 153 20.13 -21.75 -31.86
C THR A 153 21.03 -22.17 -33.03
N THR A 154 22.04 -21.36 -33.34
CA THR A 154 22.97 -21.61 -34.45
C THR A 154 24.31 -22.14 -34.00
N SER A 155 24.60 -22.04 -32.70
CA SER A 155 25.77 -22.68 -32.12
C SER A 155 25.45 -23.42 -30.84
N GLU A 156 25.82 -24.70 -30.86
CA GLU A 156 25.66 -25.66 -29.77
C GLU A 156 27.05 -26.18 -29.39
N MET A 157 27.22 -26.58 -28.14
CA MET A 157 28.51 -27.02 -27.63
C MET A 157 28.46 -28.50 -27.29
N TYR A 158 29.50 -29.24 -27.67
CA TYR A 158 29.70 -30.62 -27.28
C TYR A 158 31.00 -30.73 -26.50
N ILE A 159 30.96 -31.39 -25.35
CA ILE A 159 32.14 -31.74 -24.59
C ILE A 159 32.24 -33.26 -24.55
N GLN A 160 33.30 -33.82 -25.10
CA GLN A 160 33.51 -35.27 -25.16
C GLN A 160 34.63 -35.68 -24.23
N ILE A 161 34.41 -36.73 -23.45
CA ILE A 161 35.43 -37.36 -22.62
C ILE A 161 35.80 -38.66 -23.32
N ILE A 162 36.99 -38.66 -23.91
CA ILE A 162 37.50 -39.76 -24.74
C ILE A 162 38.73 -40.38 -24.13
N LYS A 163 39.09 -41.59 -24.57
CA LYS A 163 40.42 -42.14 -24.30
C LYS A 163 41.50 -41.25 -24.91
N CYS A 164 42.60 -41.08 -24.19
CA CYS A 164 43.73 -40.29 -24.69
C CYS A 164 44.28 -40.86 -26.01
N LYS A 165 44.43 -39.98 -27.01
CA LYS A 165 45.08 -40.27 -28.29
C LYS A 165 46.31 -39.36 -28.46
N PRO A 166 47.48 -39.91 -28.83
CA PRO A 166 48.70 -39.11 -29.01
C PRO A 166 48.55 -37.99 -30.05
N GLU A 167 47.70 -38.20 -31.06
CA GLU A 167 47.45 -37.24 -32.15
C GLU A 167 46.79 -35.93 -31.70
N LEU A 168 46.12 -35.93 -30.55
CA LEU A 168 45.41 -34.77 -30.00
C LEU A 168 46.23 -34.01 -28.97
N LEU A 169 47.38 -34.56 -28.55
CA LEU A 169 48.23 -33.98 -27.53
C LEU A 169 49.18 -32.91 -28.11
N GLN A 170 49.63 -31.99 -27.25
CA GLN A 170 50.66 -31.02 -27.61
C GLN A 170 52.04 -31.69 -27.73
N GLU A 171 52.96 -31.07 -28.48
CA GLU A 171 54.32 -31.58 -28.64
C GLU A 171 55.00 -31.79 -27.28
N GLY A 172 55.49 -33.01 -27.03
CA GLY A 172 56.16 -33.40 -25.78
C GLY A 172 55.25 -34.01 -24.71
N GLU A 173 53.94 -34.03 -24.91
CA GLU A 173 53.01 -34.71 -24.01
C GLU A 173 52.78 -36.17 -24.44
N GLN A 174 52.56 -37.06 -23.47
CA GLN A 174 52.29 -38.48 -23.73
C GLN A 174 51.02 -38.92 -22.99
N CYS A 175 50.26 -39.82 -23.62
CA CYS A 175 49.14 -40.50 -22.97
C CYS A 175 49.65 -41.48 -21.89
N ALA A 176 48.79 -41.81 -20.94
CA ALA A 176 49.08 -42.85 -19.96
C ALA A 176 49.46 -44.19 -20.62
N SER A 177 50.30 -44.97 -19.96
CA SER A 177 50.57 -46.35 -20.37
C SER A 177 49.30 -47.21 -20.25
N GLU A 178 49.25 -48.30 -21.02
CA GLU A 178 48.13 -49.25 -20.98
C GLU A 178 47.93 -49.86 -19.58
N GLU A 179 49.01 -50.03 -18.83
CA GLU A 179 48.98 -50.49 -17.44
C GLU A 179 48.23 -49.50 -16.52
N ILE A 180 48.56 -48.21 -16.59
CA ILE A 180 47.89 -47.15 -15.81
C ILE A 180 46.43 -47.02 -16.24
N SER A 181 46.15 -47.11 -17.54
CA SER A 181 44.78 -47.08 -18.07
C SER A 181 43.96 -48.25 -17.54
N ASN A 182 44.51 -49.47 -17.53
CA ASN A 182 43.84 -50.65 -17.00
C ASN A 182 43.64 -50.59 -15.48
N GLN A 183 44.61 -50.02 -14.75
CA GLN A 183 44.46 -49.74 -13.32
C GLN A 183 43.32 -48.77 -13.05
N PHE A 184 43.23 -47.66 -13.80
CA PHE A 184 42.13 -46.70 -13.68
C PHE A 184 40.76 -47.38 -13.88
N PHE A 185 40.56 -48.09 -14.98
CA PHE A 185 39.27 -48.74 -15.24
C PHE A 185 38.95 -49.93 -14.31
N SER A 186 39.93 -50.41 -13.54
CA SER A 186 39.75 -51.43 -12.52
C SER A 186 39.44 -50.83 -11.14
N GLN A 187 39.57 -49.51 -10.97
CA GLN A 187 39.13 -48.80 -9.77
C GLN A 187 37.60 -48.83 -9.65
N ALA A 188 37.12 -48.95 -8.41
CA ALA A 188 35.70 -48.81 -8.13
C ALA A 188 35.31 -47.33 -8.22
N GLN A 189 34.09 -47.06 -8.72
CA GLN A 189 33.47 -45.73 -8.69
C GLN A 189 34.28 -44.63 -9.42
N ASN A 190 34.65 -44.86 -10.67
CA ASN A 190 35.22 -43.82 -11.52
C ASN A 190 34.16 -42.77 -11.87
N ILE A 191 34.06 -41.69 -11.09
CA ILE A 191 33.01 -40.69 -11.25
C ILE A 191 33.62 -39.38 -11.74
N ILE A 192 33.06 -38.84 -12.82
CA ILE A 192 33.31 -37.49 -13.31
C ILE A 192 32.14 -36.61 -12.85
N ILE A 193 32.47 -35.47 -12.26
CA ILE A 193 31.51 -34.48 -11.81
C ILE A 193 31.48 -33.35 -12.82
N MET A 194 30.30 -33.05 -13.35
CA MET A 194 30.02 -31.79 -14.01
C MET A 194 29.32 -30.86 -13.04
N GLN A 195 29.87 -29.67 -12.86
CA GLN A 195 29.29 -28.58 -12.11
C GLN A 195 28.74 -27.53 -13.06
N ILE A 196 27.47 -27.18 -12.91
CA ILE A 196 26.85 -26.05 -13.61
C ILE A 196 26.59 -24.95 -12.59
N LYS A 197 27.34 -23.86 -12.71
CA LYS A 197 27.18 -22.65 -11.90
C LYS A 197 26.14 -21.75 -12.53
N TYR A 198 25.15 -21.33 -11.78
CA TYR A 198 24.15 -20.36 -12.22
C TYR A 198 24.07 -19.18 -11.27
N LYS A 199 23.59 -18.05 -11.77
CA LYS A 199 23.41 -16.81 -11.01
C LYS A 199 21.92 -16.48 -10.93
N GLN A 200 21.49 -16.01 -9.77
CA GLN A 200 20.12 -15.53 -9.54
C GLN A 200 20.17 -14.22 -8.74
N LEU A 201 19.17 -13.38 -8.93
CA LEU A 201 18.99 -12.20 -8.07
C LEU A 201 18.20 -12.58 -6.82
N ASN A 202 18.74 -12.22 -5.66
CA ASN A 202 17.98 -12.24 -4.42
C ASN A 202 16.92 -11.13 -4.47
N SER A 203 15.66 -11.52 -4.30
CA SER A 203 14.53 -10.59 -4.38
C SER A 203 14.46 -9.60 -3.22
N LYS A 204 15.16 -9.83 -2.10
CA LYS A 204 15.09 -8.93 -0.95
C LYS A 204 15.99 -7.70 -1.12
N ASP A 205 17.22 -7.91 -1.57
CA ASP A 205 18.24 -6.87 -1.60
C ASP A 205 18.81 -6.61 -3.02
N GLY A 206 18.38 -7.40 -4.01
CA GLY A 206 18.90 -7.31 -5.37
C GLY A 206 20.35 -7.80 -5.51
N SER A 207 20.90 -8.50 -4.52
CA SER A 207 22.23 -9.08 -4.60
C SER A 207 22.26 -10.28 -5.56
N ILE A 208 23.41 -10.48 -6.22
CA ILE A 208 23.60 -11.61 -7.13
C ILE A 208 24.12 -12.79 -6.30
N GLU A 209 23.32 -13.84 -6.22
CA GLU A 209 23.70 -15.10 -5.61
C GLU A 209 24.13 -16.10 -6.68
N SER A 210 25.13 -16.91 -6.37
CA SER A 210 25.56 -18.02 -7.23
C SER A 210 25.21 -19.34 -6.56
N SER A 211 24.73 -20.30 -7.34
CA SER A 211 24.53 -21.67 -6.91
C SER A 211 25.15 -22.61 -7.92
N VAL A 212 25.45 -23.84 -7.49
CA VAL A 212 26.06 -24.87 -8.32
C VAL A 212 25.19 -26.10 -8.28
N GLN A 213 24.92 -26.67 -9.45
CA GLN A 213 24.29 -27.97 -9.60
C GLN A 213 25.35 -28.97 -10.05
N GLU A 214 25.47 -30.08 -9.32
CA GLU A 214 26.42 -31.14 -9.61
C GLU A 214 25.73 -32.32 -10.28
N PHE A 215 26.39 -32.89 -11.28
CA PHE A 215 25.95 -34.07 -12.00
C PHE A 215 27.08 -35.07 -12.06
N PHE A 216 26.76 -36.32 -11.73
CA PHE A 216 27.73 -37.40 -11.59
C PHE A 216 27.62 -38.34 -12.79
N VAL A 217 28.74 -38.58 -13.48
CA VAL A 217 28.87 -39.52 -14.59
C VAL A 217 29.82 -40.61 -14.17
N GLN A 218 29.32 -41.84 -14.04
CA GLN A 218 30.16 -42.99 -13.75
C GLN A 218 30.77 -43.51 -15.06
N VAL A 219 32.09 -43.51 -15.16
CA VAL A 219 32.82 -43.96 -16.35
C VAL A 219 33.08 -45.46 -16.28
N GLU A 220 32.62 -46.19 -17.30
CA GLU A 220 32.77 -47.64 -17.41
C GLU A 220 33.19 -48.02 -18.83
N LYS A 221 34.01 -49.07 -19.00
CA LYS A 221 34.45 -49.52 -20.34
C LYS A 221 33.32 -49.88 -21.32
N PRO A 222 32.25 -50.61 -20.94
CA PRO A 222 31.24 -51.04 -21.91
C PRO A 222 30.21 -49.96 -22.27
N ASN A 223 30.14 -48.88 -21.49
CA ASN A 223 29.07 -47.90 -21.54
C ASN A 223 29.60 -46.52 -21.89
N CYS A 224 28.78 -45.75 -22.59
CA CYS A 224 29.02 -44.36 -22.91
C CYS A 224 27.81 -43.53 -22.46
N TYR A 225 28.06 -42.43 -21.76
CA TYR A 225 27.01 -41.59 -21.19
C TYR A 225 26.83 -40.31 -22.02
N THR A 226 25.64 -40.10 -22.56
CA THR A 226 25.28 -38.87 -23.26
C THR A 226 24.42 -38.00 -22.35
N LEU A 227 24.85 -36.76 -22.10
CA LEU A 227 24.12 -35.79 -21.29
C LEU A 227 23.60 -34.66 -22.18
N ASN A 228 22.29 -34.62 -22.41
CA ASN A 228 21.66 -33.49 -23.09
C ASN A 228 21.33 -32.42 -22.04
N THR A 229 22.09 -31.33 -22.05
CA THR A 229 22.06 -30.23 -21.10
C THR A 229 21.40 -29.02 -21.74
N PHE A 230 20.19 -28.71 -21.29
CA PHE A 230 19.42 -27.55 -21.74
C PHE A 230 19.53 -26.42 -20.72
N LEU A 231 20.35 -25.42 -21.02
CA LEU A 231 20.49 -24.24 -20.19
C LEU A 231 19.22 -23.37 -20.24
N GLN A 232 18.84 -22.87 -19.07
CA GLN A 232 17.73 -21.94 -18.88
C GLN A 232 18.31 -20.60 -18.44
N SER A 233 17.85 -19.52 -19.06
CA SER A 233 18.20 -18.17 -18.65
C SER A 233 17.00 -17.41 -18.10
N SER A 234 17.29 -16.41 -17.30
CA SER A 234 16.31 -15.44 -16.81
C SER A 234 16.76 -14.03 -17.12
N TYR A 235 15.80 -13.24 -17.60
CA TYR A 235 15.92 -11.80 -17.81
C TYR A 235 15.23 -11.10 -16.65
N TYR A 236 16.00 -10.37 -15.86
CA TYR A 236 15.51 -9.63 -14.73
C TYR A 236 15.32 -8.17 -15.08
N GLU A 237 14.12 -7.65 -14.82
CA GLU A 237 13.81 -6.22 -14.85
C GLU A 237 13.59 -5.74 -13.41
N VAL A 238 14.57 -5.02 -12.86
CA VAL A 238 14.54 -4.56 -11.47
C VAL A 238 14.16 -3.08 -11.42
N LYS A 239 13.04 -2.80 -10.75
CA LYS A 239 12.53 -1.44 -10.50
C LYS A 239 12.73 -1.11 -9.02
N ASP A 240 13.84 -0.47 -8.71
CA ASP A 240 14.29 -0.12 -7.34
C ASP A 240 14.21 1.38 -7.03
N SER A 241 13.54 2.15 -7.88
CA SER A 241 13.47 3.61 -7.76
C SER A 241 12.25 4.05 -6.94
N ILE A 242 12.45 4.96 -5.99
CA ILE A 242 11.38 5.38 -5.06
C ILE A 242 10.20 6.10 -5.75
N LEU A 243 10.44 6.81 -6.85
CA LEU A 243 9.44 7.65 -7.53
C LEU A 243 9.41 7.34 -9.02
N PHE A 244 10.47 7.71 -9.72
CA PHE A 244 10.64 7.48 -11.16
C PHE A 244 12.10 7.16 -11.42
N GLY A 245 12.36 6.02 -12.03
CA GLY A 245 13.69 5.68 -12.49
C GLY A 245 13.64 4.62 -13.57
N SER A 246 14.74 4.53 -14.32
CA SER A 246 14.90 3.51 -15.34
C SER A 246 15.10 2.15 -14.66
N PRO A 247 14.39 1.10 -15.11
CA PRO A 247 14.67 -0.25 -14.64
C PRO A 247 16.10 -0.66 -14.94
N LYS A 248 16.68 -1.47 -14.07
CA LYS A 248 17.96 -2.15 -14.29
C LYS A 248 17.68 -3.52 -14.90
N TYR A 249 18.46 -3.89 -15.89
CA TYR A 249 18.31 -5.14 -16.61
C TYR A 249 19.50 -6.05 -16.34
N PHE A 250 19.21 -7.31 -16.01
CA PHE A 250 20.23 -8.33 -15.82
C PHE A 250 19.81 -9.60 -16.54
N GLU A 251 20.77 -10.34 -17.07
CA GLU A 251 20.51 -11.58 -17.75
C GLU A 251 21.54 -12.63 -17.33
N TYR A 252 21.03 -13.75 -16.81
CA TYR A 252 21.86 -14.83 -16.28
C TYR A 252 21.30 -16.19 -16.69
N VAL A 253 22.19 -17.18 -16.82
CA VAL A 253 21.80 -18.59 -16.74
C VAL A 253 21.36 -18.85 -15.30
N ASN A 254 20.12 -19.30 -15.11
CA ASN A 254 19.50 -19.50 -13.80
C ASN A 254 19.15 -20.97 -13.51
N GLY A 255 19.52 -21.89 -14.41
CA GLY A 255 19.35 -23.31 -14.22
C GLY A 255 19.71 -24.12 -15.46
N ALA A 256 19.69 -25.45 -15.31
CA ALA A 256 19.88 -26.39 -16.40
C ALA A 256 18.94 -27.59 -16.22
N LEU A 257 18.34 -28.03 -17.32
CA LEU A 257 17.64 -29.31 -17.39
C LEU A 257 18.56 -30.32 -18.06
N ILE A 258 18.87 -31.41 -17.38
CA ILE A 258 19.75 -32.46 -17.92
C ILE A 258 18.95 -33.73 -18.17
N GLN A 259 19.10 -34.28 -19.37
CA GLN A 259 18.54 -35.56 -19.77
C GLN A 259 19.68 -36.54 -20.03
N PRO A 260 19.99 -37.43 -19.08
CA PRO A 260 21.01 -38.45 -19.26
C PRO A 260 20.50 -39.59 -20.14
N GLN A 261 21.40 -40.15 -20.94
CA GLN A 261 21.19 -41.36 -21.73
C GLN A 261 22.42 -42.24 -21.60
N THR A 262 22.21 -43.55 -21.46
CA THR A 262 23.30 -44.53 -21.45
C THR A 262 23.24 -45.31 -22.75
N ASN A 263 24.35 -45.27 -23.49
CA ASN A 263 24.53 -45.95 -24.76
C ASN A 263 25.65 -46.98 -24.64
N THR A 264 25.73 -47.92 -25.58
CA THR A 264 26.86 -48.84 -25.67
C THR A 264 28.10 -48.10 -26.20
N ALA A 265 29.30 -48.54 -25.78
CA ALA A 265 30.55 -47.99 -26.30
C ALA A 265 30.62 -48.07 -27.84
N GLU A 266 30.14 -49.16 -28.44
CA GLU A 266 30.08 -49.34 -29.90
C GLU A 266 29.25 -48.26 -30.60
N PHE A 267 28.09 -47.92 -30.04
CA PHE A 267 27.24 -46.86 -30.60
C PHE A 267 27.94 -45.50 -30.56
N CYS A 268 28.55 -45.15 -29.43
CA CYS A 268 29.26 -43.87 -29.30
C CYS A 268 30.49 -43.79 -30.22
N ASN A 269 31.22 -44.89 -30.38
CA ASN A 269 32.36 -44.94 -31.29
C ASN A 269 31.94 -44.72 -32.74
N GLN A 270 30.79 -45.25 -33.15
CA GLN A 270 30.22 -45.01 -34.47
C GLN A 270 29.69 -43.58 -34.64
N ALA A 271 29.04 -43.04 -33.60
CA ALA A 271 28.41 -41.72 -33.64
C ALA A 271 29.43 -40.56 -33.60
N TYR A 272 30.49 -40.70 -32.81
CA TYR A 272 31.47 -39.64 -32.56
C TYR A 272 32.84 -39.89 -33.22
N GLY A 273 33.11 -41.11 -33.69
CA GLY A 273 34.38 -41.49 -34.35
C GLY A 273 35.54 -41.81 -33.39
N ASP A 274 35.33 -41.61 -32.07
CA ASP A 274 36.33 -41.79 -31.02
C ASP A 274 35.84 -42.72 -29.90
N GLU A 275 36.78 -43.35 -29.19
CA GLU A 275 36.51 -44.17 -28.00
C GLU A 275 36.01 -43.28 -26.85
N THR A 276 34.70 -43.01 -26.87
CA THR A 276 34.03 -41.97 -26.07
C THR A 276 33.33 -42.60 -24.88
N PHE A 277 33.64 -42.11 -23.68
CA PHE A 277 33.02 -42.58 -22.42
C PHE A 277 31.91 -41.67 -21.94
N ALA A 278 31.99 -40.37 -22.25
CA ALA A 278 30.90 -39.44 -22.01
C ALA A 278 30.86 -38.34 -23.06
N SER A 279 29.65 -37.89 -23.39
CA SER A 279 29.42 -36.79 -24.33
C SER A 279 28.36 -35.86 -23.76
N LEU A 280 28.71 -34.60 -23.56
CA LEU A 280 27.85 -33.58 -22.99
C LEU A 280 27.43 -32.64 -24.12
N TYR A 281 26.19 -32.75 -24.54
CA TYR A 281 25.57 -31.81 -25.46
C TYR A 281 24.98 -30.66 -24.66
N VAL A 282 25.48 -29.44 -24.87
CA VAL A 282 25.07 -28.24 -24.16
C VAL A 282 24.44 -27.26 -25.14
N VAL A 283 23.19 -26.93 -24.89
CA VAL A 283 22.41 -26.02 -25.71
C VAL A 283 21.61 -25.08 -24.81
N MET A 284 21.36 -23.86 -25.26
CA MET A 284 20.44 -22.95 -24.59
C MET A 284 19.16 -22.81 -25.42
N LYS A 285 18.02 -22.90 -24.74
CA LYS A 285 16.69 -22.80 -25.38
C LYS A 285 16.35 -21.34 -25.65
N GLY A 286 15.74 -21.04 -26.80
CA GLY A 286 15.33 -19.68 -27.18
C GLY A 286 14.22 -19.04 -26.32
N ASN A 287 13.63 -19.79 -25.39
CA ASN A 287 12.63 -19.27 -24.46
C ASN A 287 13.32 -18.87 -23.16
N GLN A 288 13.12 -17.61 -22.76
CA GLN A 288 13.66 -17.04 -21.54
C GLN A 288 12.55 -16.72 -20.54
N MET A 289 12.83 -16.88 -19.24
CA MET A 289 11.94 -16.39 -18.19
C MET A 289 12.23 -14.90 -17.94
N LYS A 290 11.27 -14.03 -18.22
CA LYS A 290 11.32 -12.63 -17.82
C LYS A 290 10.74 -12.48 -16.42
N THR A 291 11.55 -12.05 -15.45
CA THR A 291 11.14 -11.78 -14.08
C THR A 291 11.24 -10.30 -13.79
N ILE A 292 10.11 -9.67 -13.47
CA ILE A 292 10.05 -8.27 -13.07
C ILE A 292 10.00 -8.22 -11.54
N ILE A 293 10.98 -7.53 -10.94
CA ILE A 293 11.06 -7.30 -9.51
C ILE A 293 10.77 -5.82 -9.27
N GLU A 294 9.61 -5.53 -8.68
CA GLU A 294 9.16 -4.17 -8.38
C GLU A 294 9.14 -3.93 -6.88
N TYR A 295 10.05 -3.07 -6.41
CA TYR A 295 10.09 -2.62 -5.03
C TYR A 295 8.98 -1.59 -4.76
N PRO A 296 8.49 -1.48 -3.53
CA PRO A 296 7.43 -0.53 -3.21
C PRO A 296 7.88 0.91 -3.44
N ASN A 297 7.12 1.62 -4.28
CA ASN A 297 7.35 3.03 -4.57
C ASN A 297 6.78 3.93 -3.46
N ALA A 298 7.13 5.21 -3.46
CA ALA A 298 6.61 6.21 -2.53
C ALA A 298 5.08 6.24 -2.50
N GLY A 299 4.43 6.04 -3.66
CA GLY A 299 2.97 5.94 -3.75
C GLY A 299 2.40 4.78 -2.96
N ASP A 300 3.03 3.59 -3.05
CA ASP A 300 2.62 2.40 -2.30
C ASP A 300 2.82 2.60 -0.79
N LEU A 301 3.95 3.20 -0.38
CA LEU A 301 4.23 3.52 1.02
C LEU A 301 3.23 4.52 1.60
N LEU A 302 2.96 5.61 0.88
CA LEU A 302 2.01 6.64 1.28
C LEU A 302 0.57 6.11 1.33
N ALA A 303 0.20 5.21 0.41
CA ALA A 303 -1.10 4.56 0.44
C ALA A 303 -1.25 3.67 1.68
N ASN A 304 -0.21 2.92 2.04
CA ASN A 304 -0.21 2.08 3.24
C ASN A 304 -0.32 2.93 4.53
N ILE A 305 0.49 3.99 4.64
CA ILE A 305 0.41 4.96 5.74
C ILE A 305 -0.97 5.61 5.79
N GLY A 306 -1.46 6.09 4.65
CA GLY A 306 -2.75 6.78 4.53
C GLY A 306 -3.94 5.90 4.93
N SER A 307 -3.90 4.60 4.57
CA SER A 307 -4.94 3.64 4.94
C SER A 307 -5.09 3.53 6.46
N ILE A 308 -3.99 3.33 7.18
CA ILE A 308 -4.01 3.18 8.65
C ILE A 308 -4.34 4.50 9.35
N VAL A 309 -3.81 5.62 8.85
CA VAL A 309 -4.17 6.94 9.33
C VAL A 309 -5.68 7.15 9.17
N SER A 310 -6.27 6.84 8.02
CA SER A 310 -7.71 6.95 7.78
C SER A 310 -8.53 6.14 8.79
N VAL A 311 -8.13 4.91 9.09
CA VAL A 311 -8.78 4.07 10.11
C VAL A 311 -8.68 4.70 11.50
N LEU A 312 -7.51 5.23 11.89
CA LEU A 312 -7.37 5.93 13.18
C LEU A 312 -8.26 7.18 13.24
N PHE A 313 -8.40 7.89 12.12
CA PHE A 313 -9.28 9.05 12.03
C PHE A 313 -10.78 8.69 12.09
N MET A 314 -11.19 7.43 11.89
CA MET A 314 -12.60 7.03 12.12
C MET A 314 -13.03 7.18 13.58
N VAL A 315 -12.09 7.12 14.55
CA VAL A 315 -12.37 7.39 15.98
C VAL A 315 -12.98 8.78 16.18
N ARG A 316 -12.76 9.71 15.23
CA ARG A 316 -13.44 10.99 15.17
C ARG A 316 -14.94 10.88 15.39
N HIS A 317 -15.62 9.92 14.78
CA HIS A 317 -17.08 9.82 14.88
C HIS A 317 -17.54 9.60 16.33
N ILE A 318 -16.81 8.76 17.06
CA ILE A 318 -17.06 8.50 18.48
C ILE A 318 -16.82 9.79 19.30
N ILE A 319 -15.73 10.50 19.04
CA ILE A 319 -15.39 11.73 19.77
C ILE A 319 -16.39 12.84 19.48
N VAL A 320 -16.79 13.04 18.22
CA VAL A 320 -17.81 14.01 17.84
C VAL A 320 -19.13 13.69 18.55
N PHE A 321 -19.53 12.41 18.61
CA PHE A 321 -20.71 12.00 19.35
C PHE A 321 -20.62 12.37 20.84
N PHE A 322 -19.50 12.07 21.50
CA PHE A 322 -19.29 12.47 22.89
C PHE A 322 -19.27 13.99 23.07
N ASN A 323 -18.59 14.71 22.19
CA ASN A 323 -18.51 16.17 22.21
C ASN A 323 -19.90 16.81 22.06
N SER A 324 -20.73 16.31 21.15
CA SER A 324 -22.14 16.73 21.00
C SER A 324 -22.95 16.46 22.26
N TYR A 325 -22.80 15.28 22.86
CA TYR A 325 -23.48 14.95 24.11
C TYR A 325 -23.09 15.89 25.27
N PHE A 326 -21.79 16.13 25.46
CA PHE A 326 -21.31 17.04 26.51
C PHE A 326 -21.72 18.49 26.26
N LEU A 327 -21.77 18.91 24.99
CA LEU A 327 -22.27 20.22 24.62
C LEU A 327 -23.75 20.36 24.99
N ASN A 328 -24.59 19.38 24.66
CA ASN A 328 -26.01 19.41 24.99
C ASN A 328 -26.25 19.46 26.50
N GLU A 329 -25.57 18.61 27.28
CA GLU A 329 -25.63 18.65 28.74
C GLU A 329 -25.19 20.01 29.30
N LYS A 330 -24.18 20.64 28.71
CA LYS A 330 -23.74 21.98 29.12
C LYS A 330 -24.83 23.02 28.85
N ILE A 331 -25.41 23.03 27.65
CA ILE A 331 -26.48 23.96 27.27
C ILE A 331 -27.69 23.82 28.20
N ILE A 332 -28.12 22.58 28.48
CA ILE A 332 -29.22 22.30 29.40
C ILE A 332 -28.90 22.85 30.80
N ASN A 333 -27.71 22.57 31.34
CA ASN A 333 -27.33 23.06 32.66
C ASN A 333 -27.23 24.59 32.73
N ASP A 334 -26.69 25.23 31.68
CA ASP A 334 -26.62 26.69 31.57
C ASP A 334 -28.04 27.28 31.52
N MET A 335 -28.97 26.65 30.77
CA MET A 335 -30.39 27.04 30.71
C MET A 335 -31.11 26.87 32.04
N ILE A 336 -30.94 25.74 32.73
CA ILE A 336 -31.50 25.54 34.08
C ILE A 336 -31.02 26.65 35.00
N SER A 337 -29.72 27.01 34.92
CA SER A 337 -29.12 28.04 35.76
C SER A 337 -29.68 29.44 35.51
N TYR A 338 -30.14 29.74 34.29
CA TYR A 338 -30.83 31.01 34.00
C TYR A 338 -32.19 31.10 34.70
N TYR A 339 -32.98 30.02 34.69
CA TYR A 339 -34.30 30.00 35.36
C TYR A 339 -34.17 29.81 36.88
N TYR A 340 -33.15 29.09 37.33
CA TYR A 340 -32.90 28.76 38.73
C TYR A 340 -31.45 29.12 39.09
N PRO A 341 -31.16 30.38 39.49
CA PRO A 341 -29.79 30.83 39.76
C PRO A 341 -29.04 30.02 40.82
N GLN A 342 -29.78 29.43 41.78
CA GLN A 342 -29.23 28.55 42.81
C GLN A 342 -28.64 27.25 42.25
N PHE A 343 -29.08 26.83 41.06
CA PHE A 343 -28.61 25.63 40.38
C PHE A 343 -27.11 25.69 40.03
N SER A 344 -26.59 26.89 39.73
CA SER A 344 -25.17 27.12 39.50
C SER A 344 -24.26 26.75 40.69
N LYS A 345 -24.84 26.66 41.90
CA LYS A 345 -24.14 26.33 43.14
C LYS A 345 -24.28 24.85 43.53
N ILE A 346 -25.02 24.06 42.75
CA ILE A 346 -25.23 22.63 43.00
C ILE A 346 -24.08 21.84 42.40
N THR A 347 -23.43 21.02 43.22
CA THR A 347 -22.42 20.06 42.75
C THR A 347 -23.02 18.68 42.63
N ILE A 348 -23.12 18.18 41.39
CA ILE A 348 -23.67 16.86 41.05
C ILE A 348 -22.50 15.88 40.85
N GLN A 349 -22.49 14.78 41.61
CA GLN A 349 -21.56 13.67 41.41
C GLN A 349 -22.27 12.51 40.70
N LYS A 350 -21.79 12.15 39.51
CA LYS A 350 -22.31 11.05 38.69
C LYS A 350 -21.35 9.85 38.69
N ASN A 351 -21.86 8.62 38.56
CA ASN A 351 -21.03 7.42 38.35
C ASN A 351 -20.60 7.29 36.87
N TRP A 352 -19.79 6.26 36.57
CA TRP A 352 -19.38 5.92 35.20
C TRP A 352 -20.56 5.52 34.29
N LYS A 353 -21.68 5.05 34.88
CA LYS A 353 -22.97 4.79 34.20
C LYS A 353 -23.85 6.04 34.07
N LYS A 354 -23.36 7.23 34.44
CA LYS A 354 -24.03 8.53 34.40
C LYS A 354 -25.18 8.74 35.42
N GLU A 355 -25.34 7.86 36.39
CA GLU A 355 -26.36 8.01 37.45
C GLU A 355 -25.88 8.98 38.54
N ILE A 356 -26.78 9.83 39.02
CA ILE A 356 -26.51 10.77 40.12
C ILE A 356 -26.40 10.00 41.43
N ILE A 357 -25.22 10.06 42.07
CA ILE A 357 -24.90 9.37 43.34
C ILE A 357 -25.00 10.33 44.53
N LYS A 358 -24.59 11.60 44.35
CA LYS A 358 -24.61 12.62 45.41
C LYS A 358 -24.87 13.99 44.82
N VAL A 359 -25.63 14.80 45.55
CA VAL A 359 -25.97 16.17 45.20
C VAL A 359 -25.78 17.03 46.44
N ASN A 360 -24.91 18.02 46.35
CA ASN A 360 -24.66 18.94 47.44
C ASN A 360 -24.99 20.37 47.01
N LEU A 361 -25.72 21.09 47.87
CA LEU A 361 -25.93 22.52 47.76
C LEU A 361 -25.15 23.18 48.89
N GLN A 362 -24.10 23.95 48.56
CA GLN A 362 -23.32 24.71 49.56
C GLN A 362 -22.87 23.90 50.80
N LYS A 363 -22.49 22.62 50.59
CA LYS A 363 -22.06 21.61 51.59
C LYS A 363 -23.16 20.84 52.32
N GLU A 364 -24.44 21.15 52.09
CA GLU A 364 -25.56 20.35 52.57
C GLU A 364 -25.95 19.31 51.52
N GLN A 365 -26.16 18.06 51.95
CA GLN A 365 -26.58 16.98 51.08
C GLN A 365 -28.09 17.06 50.87
N LEU A 366 -28.51 17.17 49.61
CA LEU A 366 -29.92 17.17 49.24
C LEU A 366 -30.47 15.74 49.19
N ASP A 367 -31.79 15.58 49.37
CA ASP A 367 -32.46 14.31 49.10
C ASP A 367 -32.32 13.96 47.61
N LEU A 368 -31.68 12.82 47.37
CA LEU A 368 -31.35 12.34 46.04
C LEU A 368 -32.59 11.98 45.22
N ASN A 369 -33.64 11.46 45.86
CA ASN A 369 -34.85 11.03 45.16
C ASN A 369 -35.70 12.24 44.73
N GLU A 370 -35.87 13.20 45.62
CA GLU A 370 -36.56 14.46 45.32
C GLU A 370 -35.81 15.27 44.26
N TYR A 371 -34.48 15.38 44.39
CA TYR A 371 -33.67 16.07 43.40
C TYR A 371 -33.71 15.41 42.03
N LYS A 372 -33.66 14.07 41.93
CA LYS A 372 -33.77 13.37 40.64
C LYS A 372 -35.08 13.69 39.94
N ARG A 373 -36.21 13.61 40.65
CA ARG A 373 -37.52 13.95 40.10
C ARG A 373 -37.58 15.39 39.61
N PHE A 374 -37.08 16.33 40.41
CA PHE A 374 -37.00 17.74 40.03
C PHE A 374 -36.12 17.93 38.77
N TYR A 375 -34.91 17.36 38.77
CA TYR A 375 -33.96 17.50 37.67
C TYR A 375 -34.50 16.92 36.37
N ASP A 376 -35.12 15.73 36.41
CA ASP A 376 -35.68 15.09 35.23
C ASP A 376 -36.87 15.88 34.67
N ASP A 377 -37.77 16.40 35.52
CA ASP A 377 -38.88 17.25 35.09
C ASP A 377 -38.40 18.56 34.44
N VAL A 378 -37.48 19.28 35.11
CA VAL A 378 -36.95 20.54 34.60
C VAL A 378 -36.14 20.33 33.32
N ARG A 379 -35.34 19.26 33.26
CA ARG A 379 -34.58 18.88 32.07
C ARG A 379 -35.51 18.64 30.89
N THR A 380 -36.55 17.82 31.06
CA THR A 380 -37.48 17.49 29.98
C THR A 380 -38.15 18.76 29.44
N LYS A 381 -38.61 19.63 30.33
CA LYS A 381 -39.20 20.94 29.95
C LYS A 381 -38.21 21.84 29.20
N ILE A 382 -36.94 21.85 29.57
CA ILE A 382 -35.91 22.64 28.88
C ILE A 382 -35.54 22.04 27.54
N GLU A 383 -35.44 20.71 27.44
CA GLU A 383 -35.19 20.02 26.18
C GLU A 383 -36.31 20.28 25.17
N GLU A 384 -37.57 20.20 25.59
CA GLU A 384 -38.74 20.59 24.78
C GLU A 384 -38.67 22.06 24.35
N LYS A 385 -38.29 22.96 25.27
CA LYS A 385 -38.18 24.39 24.99
C LYS A 385 -37.03 24.75 24.04
N LEU A 386 -35.95 23.98 24.07
CA LEU A 386 -34.77 24.14 23.23
C LEU A 386 -34.94 23.54 21.82
N THR A 387 -36.10 22.98 21.50
CA THR A 387 -36.41 22.58 20.13
C THR A 387 -36.52 23.80 19.22
N TYR A 388 -36.04 23.66 17.98
CA TYR A 388 -36.10 24.74 16.99
C TYR A 388 -37.54 25.27 16.79
N VAL A 389 -38.52 24.36 16.78
CA VAL A 389 -39.94 24.68 16.66
C VAL A 389 -40.40 25.56 17.81
N ASN A 390 -40.04 25.22 19.05
CA ASN A 390 -40.43 26.02 20.20
C ASN A 390 -39.71 27.37 20.26
N MET A 391 -38.44 27.44 19.86
CA MET A 391 -37.75 28.73 19.75
C MET A 391 -38.42 29.66 18.73
N LEU A 392 -38.79 29.12 17.57
CA LEU A 392 -39.47 29.87 16.52
C LEU A 392 -40.86 30.34 16.99
N TYR A 393 -41.56 29.51 17.74
CA TYR A 393 -42.83 29.87 18.38
C TYR A 393 -42.68 30.97 19.45
N GLU A 394 -41.67 30.90 20.32
CA GLU A 394 -41.46 31.95 21.32
C GLU A 394 -41.01 33.26 20.67
N MET A 395 -40.20 33.20 19.61
CA MET A 395 -39.88 34.39 18.81
C MET A 395 -41.13 35.00 18.17
N SER A 396 -42.05 34.18 17.64
CA SER A 396 -43.29 34.68 17.07
C SER A 396 -44.21 35.30 18.13
N ARG A 397 -44.28 34.73 19.34
CA ARG A 397 -45.01 35.34 20.47
C ARG A 397 -44.43 36.68 20.88
N ILE A 398 -43.10 36.78 21.00
CA ILE A 398 -42.42 38.04 21.30
C ILE A 398 -42.72 39.06 20.20
N TYR A 399 -42.70 38.65 18.94
CA TYR A 399 -43.08 39.49 17.82
C TYR A 399 -44.51 40.02 17.94
N VAL A 400 -45.48 39.14 18.24
CA VAL A 400 -46.89 39.53 18.46
C VAL A 400 -47.02 40.51 19.65
N LEU A 401 -46.29 40.28 20.74
CA LEU A 401 -46.28 41.18 21.91
C LEU A 401 -45.68 42.55 21.58
N ILE A 402 -44.60 42.60 20.79
CA ILE A 402 -44.01 43.85 20.32
C ILE A 402 -45.01 44.57 19.41
N ARG A 403 -45.67 43.84 18.51
CA ARG A 403 -46.67 44.37 17.58
C ARG A 403 -47.90 44.93 18.28
N SER A 404 -48.33 44.34 19.40
CA SER A 404 -49.46 44.85 20.18
C SER A 404 -49.15 46.12 20.96
N HIS A 405 -47.87 46.44 21.18
CA HIS A 405 -47.46 47.64 21.93
C HIS A 405 -46.82 48.72 21.05
N ARG A 406 -46.48 48.42 19.80
CA ARG A 406 -45.75 49.31 18.89
C ARG A 406 -46.44 49.41 17.54
N SER A 407 -46.53 50.62 17.02
CA SER A 407 -47.04 50.83 15.66
C SER A 407 -46.10 50.19 14.63
N LEU A 408 -46.67 49.79 13.50
CA LEU A 408 -45.93 49.16 12.40
C LEU A 408 -44.75 50.04 11.93
N ASP A 409 -44.94 51.37 11.96
CA ASP A 409 -43.91 52.33 11.59
C ASP A 409 -42.75 52.40 12.58
N GLU A 410 -43.00 52.20 13.89
CA GLU A 410 -41.93 52.10 14.89
C GLU A 410 -41.11 50.82 14.70
N ILE A 411 -41.77 49.70 14.39
CA ILE A 411 -41.10 48.43 14.10
C ILE A 411 -40.26 48.57 12.81
N ARG A 412 -40.82 49.14 11.74
CA ARG A 412 -40.09 49.43 10.50
C ARG A 412 -38.90 50.38 10.72
N LYS A 413 -39.04 51.38 11.60
CA LYS A 413 -37.93 52.27 12.01
C LYS A 413 -36.84 51.49 12.77
N CYS A 414 -37.21 50.56 13.64
CA CYS A 414 -36.23 49.69 14.31
C CYS A 414 -35.50 48.76 13.33
N HIS A 415 -36.21 48.19 12.35
CA HIS A 415 -35.57 47.38 11.30
C HIS A 415 -34.68 48.21 10.36
N SER A 416 -34.97 49.49 10.15
CA SER A 416 -34.13 50.40 9.36
C SER A 416 -32.95 51.00 10.14
N LEU A 417 -32.97 50.93 11.48
CA LEU A 417 -31.82 51.14 12.35
C LEU A 417 -30.86 49.92 12.32
N GLY A 418 -30.47 49.49 11.12
CA GLY A 418 -29.43 48.48 10.96
C GLY A 418 -28.09 48.99 11.52
N VAL A 419 -27.24 48.07 11.97
CA VAL A 419 -25.83 48.37 12.29
C VAL A 419 -25.18 48.92 11.02
N LYS A 420 -24.85 50.21 11.01
CA LYS A 420 -24.17 50.85 9.86
C LYS A 420 -22.86 50.13 9.60
N LEU A 421 -22.66 49.63 8.39
CA LEU A 421 -21.39 49.06 7.93
C LEU A 421 -20.29 50.12 8.10
N GLY A 422 -19.45 49.96 9.13
CA GLY A 422 -18.36 50.89 9.48
C GLY A 422 -17.25 51.04 8.43
N HIS A 423 -17.40 50.43 7.26
CA HIS A 423 -16.48 50.53 6.12
C HIS A 423 -17.06 51.24 4.90
N LEU A 424 -18.33 51.63 4.92
CA LEU A 424 -18.87 52.54 3.92
C LEU A 424 -18.73 53.98 4.42
N ARG A 425 -17.49 54.47 4.43
CA ARG A 425 -17.26 55.92 4.37
C ARG A 425 -17.78 56.40 3.02
N GLN A 426 -18.99 56.95 3.07
CA GLN A 426 -19.52 57.95 2.15
C GLN A 426 -19.27 57.70 0.65
N THR A 427 -20.13 56.90 0.06
CA THR A 427 -20.74 57.31 -1.22
C THR A 427 -22.22 57.50 -0.95
N THR A 428 -22.67 58.74 -1.12
CA THR A 428 -24.07 59.13 -1.14
C THR A 428 -24.80 58.31 -2.20
N VAL A 429 -25.35 57.16 -1.80
CA VAL A 429 -26.42 56.52 -2.57
C VAL A 429 -27.64 57.39 -2.34
N ALA A 430 -28.06 58.08 -3.39
CA ALA A 430 -29.28 58.86 -3.41
C ALA A 430 -30.43 57.98 -2.90
N MET A 431 -31.13 58.45 -1.87
CA MET A 431 -32.46 57.96 -1.55
C MET A 431 -33.32 58.17 -2.79
N ASP A 432 -33.82 57.07 -3.35
CA ASP A 432 -34.85 57.12 -4.38
C ASP A 432 -36.14 57.68 -3.75
N PRO A 433 -36.64 58.86 -4.16
CA PRO A 433 -37.83 59.48 -3.58
C PRO A 433 -39.13 58.75 -3.95
N PHE A 434 -39.07 57.65 -4.72
CA PHE A 434 -40.25 57.01 -5.31
C PHE A 434 -40.66 55.67 -4.69
N SER A 435 -40.15 55.26 -3.52
CA SER A 435 -40.82 54.20 -2.74
C SER A 435 -42.00 54.74 -1.91
N LYS A 436 -42.91 55.48 -2.56
CA LYS A 436 -44.27 55.64 -2.05
C LYS A 436 -45.02 54.35 -2.35
N CYS A 437 -44.95 53.38 -1.45
CA CYS A 437 -46.04 52.40 -1.36
C CYS A 437 -47.26 53.16 -0.85
N ALA A 438 -48.25 53.35 -1.73
CA ALA A 438 -49.53 53.92 -1.37
C ALA A 438 -50.25 52.94 -0.43
N ILE A 439 -50.20 53.21 0.87
CA ILE A 439 -51.24 52.77 1.79
C ILE A 439 -51.73 54.03 2.47
N SER A 440 -52.94 54.40 2.09
CA SER A 440 -53.69 55.53 2.63
C SER A 440 -53.80 55.43 4.14
N SER A 441 -53.64 56.58 4.78
CA SER A 441 -54.15 56.93 6.10
C SER A 441 -55.49 56.24 6.43
N LYS A 442 -55.42 55.18 7.25
CA LYS A 442 -56.46 54.83 8.21
C LYS A 442 -55.82 54.84 9.58
N GLU A 443 -55.86 56.02 10.20
CA GLU A 443 -55.85 56.11 11.66
C GLU A 443 -57.11 55.37 12.14
N ASN A 444 -56.94 54.42 13.07
CA ASN A 444 -57.91 53.43 13.55
C ASN A 444 -58.12 52.20 12.66
N GLU A 445 -57.04 51.51 12.29
CA GLU A 445 -57.13 50.04 12.24
C GLU A 445 -56.85 49.52 13.64
N ASP A 446 -57.90 48.98 14.26
CA ASP A 446 -57.79 48.13 15.43
C ASP A 446 -56.65 47.14 15.26
N GLN A 447 -55.97 46.83 16.36
CA GLN A 447 -54.81 45.95 16.47
C GLN A 447 -55.13 44.50 16.06
N ILE A 448 -55.48 44.28 14.79
CA ILE A 448 -55.82 42.98 14.23
C ILE A 448 -54.63 42.56 13.38
N LEU A 449 -54.07 41.40 13.72
CA LEU A 449 -53.00 40.75 12.96
C LEU A 449 -53.50 40.45 11.54
N ASN A 450 -52.81 40.96 10.51
CA ASN A 450 -53.14 40.72 9.10
C ASN A 450 -52.08 39.82 8.44
N ASP A 451 -52.42 39.21 7.30
CA ASP A 451 -51.52 38.29 6.56
C ASP A 451 -50.16 38.90 6.18
N GLU A 452 -50.08 40.24 6.09
CA GLU A 452 -48.83 40.98 5.87
C GLU A 452 -47.84 40.89 7.05
N ASP A 453 -48.32 40.65 8.28
CA ASP A 453 -47.48 40.54 9.47
C ASP A 453 -46.64 39.23 9.48
N ILE A 454 -47.09 38.20 8.74
CA ILE A 454 -46.35 36.93 8.52
C ILE A 454 -45.08 37.19 7.66
N GLY A 455 -45.14 38.19 6.78
CA GLY A 455 -44.04 38.59 5.90
C GLY A 455 -42.86 39.27 6.60
N ILE A 456 -43.00 39.64 7.88
CA ILE A 456 -41.97 40.35 8.65
C ILE A 456 -41.01 39.37 9.37
N LEU A 457 -41.48 38.15 9.68
CA LEU A 457 -40.64 37.08 10.22
C LEU A 457 -40.02 36.19 9.13
N SER A 458 -40.57 36.19 7.92
CA SER A 458 -39.91 35.59 6.77
C SER A 458 -38.78 36.52 6.32
N LEU A 459 -37.54 36.05 6.47
CA LEU A 459 -36.42 36.60 5.70
C LEU A 459 -36.90 36.76 4.25
N GLN A 460 -36.92 38.00 3.77
CA GLN A 460 -37.25 38.38 2.38
C GLN A 460 -36.97 37.24 1.44
N GLU A 461 -37.94 36.90 0.59
CA GLU A 461 -37.78 35.99 -0.54
C GLU A 461 -36.42 36.25 -1.23
N ARG A 462 -35.39 35.51 -0.81
CA ARG A 462 -34.27 35.27 -1.70
C ARG A 462 -34.93 34.59 -2.87
N LYS A 463 -34.89 35.21 -4.05
CA LYS A 463 -35.20 34.57 -5.32
C LYS A 463 -34.37 33.29 -5.39
N LYS A 464 -34.92 32.19 -4.87
CA LYS A 464 -34.42 30.84 -5.09
C LYS A 464 -34.64 30.62 -6.56
N GLN A 465 -33.56 30.62 -7.34
CA GLN A 465 -33.57 29.92 -8.61
C GLN A 465 -33.73 28.44 -8.28
N PHE A 466 -34.98 28.00 -8.22
CA PHE A 466 -35.31 26.59 -8.21
C PHE A 466 -34.95 26.03 -9.59
N LYS A 467 -33.86 25.26 -9.66
CA LYS A 467 -33.80 24.12 -10.58
C LYS A 467 -34.27 22.92 -9.77
N ILE A 468 -35.55 22.58 -9.91
CA ILE A 468 -36.05 21.27 -9.49
C ILE A 468 -36.43 20.50 -10.76
N ASN A 469 -35.74 19.39 -10.98
CA ASN A 469 -36.29 18.26 -11.71
C ASN A 469 -37.24 17.56 -10.73
N ASN A 470 -38.55 17.73 -10.92
CA ASN A 470 -39.54 16.99 -10.13
C ASN A 470 -39.62 15.56 -10.65
N ILE A 471 -39.63 14.60 -9.73
CA ILE A 471 -40.27 13.30 -9.90
C ILE A 471 -41.70 13.46 -9.36
N VAL A 472 -42.63 12.85 -10.08
CA VAL A 472 -44.09 12.98 -9.96
C VAL A 472 -44.61 11.96 -8.93
N ASP A 473 -45.60 12.41 -8.15
CA ASP A 473 -46.52 11.66 -7.29
C ASP A 473 -46.01 11.08 -5.96
N GLU A 474 -45.97 11.92 -4.93
CA GLU A 474 -46.46 11.59 -3.58
C GLU A 474 -47.17 12.85 -3.04
N GLU A 475 -48.49 12.81 -2.86
CA GLU A 475 -49.22 13.83 -2.12
C GLU A 475 -48.96 13.62 -0.61
N PRO A 476 -48.29 14.54 0.10
CA PRO A 476 -48.27 14.47 1.55
C PRO A 476 -49.65 14.83 2.09
N GLU A 477 -50.23 13.98 2.93
CA GLU A 477 -51.38 14.33 3.76
C GLU A 477 -51.01 15.53 4.64
N ILE A 478 -51.46 16.72 4.24
CA ILE A 478 -51.37 17.94 5.05
C ILE A 478 -52.47 17.83 6.12
N LEU A 479 -52.13 17.26 7.27
CA LEU A 479 -52.89 17.52 8.48
C LEU A 479 -52.72 19.00 8.84
N ASP A 480 -53.83 19.75 8.81
CA ASP A 480 -53.84 21.17 9.11
C ASP A 480 -53.33 21.41 10.55
N PHE A 481 -52.33 22.29 10.67
CA PHE A 481 -51.70 22.72 11.91
C PHE A 481 -52.72 23.23 12.95
N TYR A 482 -53.85 23.75 12.48
CA TYR A 482 -54.96 24.21 13.31
C TYR A 482 -55.78 23.07 13.94
N ASP A 483 -55.91 21.92 13.26
CA ASP A 483 -56.72 20.81 13.76
C ASP A 483 -56.03 20.04 14.89
N ILE A 484 -54.69 20.00 14.90
CA ILE A 484 -53.90 19.35 15.95
C ILE A 484 -53.95 20.13 17.27
N ASN A 485 -54.13 21.45 17.22
CA ASN A 485 -54.02 22.34 18.39
C ASN A 485 -55.35 23.00 18.81
N ARG A 486 -56.49 22.53 18.29
CA ARG A 486 -57.80 23.03 18.69
C ARG A 486 -58.14 22.56 20.11
N ILE A 487 -58.01 23.47 21.07
CA ILE A 487 -58.56 23.29 22.42
C ILE A 487 -60.09 23.28 22.29
N LYS A 488 -60.74 22.13 22.53
CA LYS A 488 -62.18 22.09 22.80
C LYS A 488 -62.38 22.68 24.20
N LEU A 489 -63.06 23.82 24.26
CA LEU A 489 -63.58 24.38 25.51
C LEU A 489 -64.57 23.41 26.18
#